data_AF-W2UQY8-F1
#
_entry.id   AF-W2UQY8-F1
#
_cell.length_a   1.000
_cell.length_b   1.000
_cell.length_c   1.000
_cell.angle_alpha   90.00
_cell.angle_beta   90.00
_cell.angle_gamma   90.00
#
_symmetry.space_group_name_H-M   'P 1'
#
loop_
_entity.id
_entity.type
_entity.pdbx_description
1 polymer ?
#
loop_
_entity_poly.entity_id
_entity_poly.type
_entity_poly.pdbx_seq_one_letter_code
_entity_poly.pdbx_strand_id
1 'polypeptide(L)'
;MKTILHKSETRGHADHGWLNSYHTFSFANYHNPERIHFGALRVLNDDTVAGGMGFGTHPHENMEIVSIPLKGALEHKDSMGNIGVINKGDIQVMSAGTGVYHSEYNKNKDEEVKFLQIWVFPDKRGVEPRYDQMTLNDDDRHNTLQEVISPGFDKGLWLHQDAWFYLGKLDTDNTQEYHLKKDTNGVYIFVLEGEITIGDQKLHKRDGFGIWETDIFTLKANTDAEVLLMEVPMDI
;
A
#
# COMPACT_ATOMS: atom_id res chain seq x y z
N MET A 1 -10.47 -16.80 -13.52
CA MET A 1 -9.26 -16.14 -12.99
C MET A 1 -8.60 -15.34 -14.08
N LYS A 2 -8.59 -14.03 -13.93
CA LYS A 2 -7.83 -13.09 -14.76
C LYS A 2 -6.65 -12.56 -13.95
N THR A 3 -5.60 -12.17 -14.66
CA THR A 3 -4.35 -11.73 -14.03
C THR A 3 -3.71 -10.58 -14.80
N ILE A 4 -2.96 -9.73 -14.11
CA ILE A 4 -2.12 -8.69 -14.71
C ILE A 4 -0.79 -8.60 -13.98
N LEU A 5 0.31 -8.55 -14.72
CA LEU A 5 1.67 -8.46 -14.17
C LEU A 5 2.28 -7.10 -14.42
N HIS A 6 2.72 -6.45 -13.36
CA HIS A 6 3.47 -5.20 -13.39
C HIS A 6 4.89 -5.43 -12.85
N LYS A 7 5.82 -5.61 -13.78
CA LYS A 7 7.23 -5.82 -13.48
C LYS A 7 7.88 -4.59 -12.83
N SER A 8 8.74 -4.81 -11.84
CA SER A 8 9.37 -3.76 -11.03
C SER A 8 10.09 -2.70 -11.87
N GLU A 9 10.76 -3.12 -12.95
CA GLU A 9 11.56 -2.31 -13.87
C GLU A 9 10.73 -1.50 -14.87
N THR A 10 9.41 -1.75 -14.92
CA THR A 10 8.48 -1.07 -15.82
C THR A 10 7.67 0.03 -15.13
N ARG A 11 7.91 0.26 -13.84
CA ARG A 11 7.26 1.32 -13.06
C ARG A 11 7.69 2.70 -13.59
N GLY A 12 6.81 3.68 -13.45
CA GLY A 12 7.19 5.07 -13.62
C GLY A 12 8.28 5.44 -12.62
N HIS A 13 9.24 6.28 -13.01
CA HIS A 13 10.33 6.68 -12.14
C HIS A 13 10.48 8.19 -12.15
N ALA A 14 10.58 8.78 -10.96
CA ALA A 14 10.84 10.20 -10.76
C ALA A 14 11.95 10.36 -9.71
N ASP A 15 13.00 11.09 -10.07
CA ASP A 15 14.09 11.45 -9.17
C ASP A 15 14.23 12.97 -9.11
N HIS A 16 13.99 13.52 -7.92
CA HIS A 16 14.07 14.96 -7.62
C HIS A 16 15.27 15.28 -6.71
N GLY A 17 16.23 14.38 -6.59
CA GLY A 17 17.40 14.48 -5.70
C GLY A 17 17.06 14.17 -4.24
N TRP A 18 16.04 14.82 -3.67
CA TRP A 18 15.57 14.55 -2.31
C TRP A 18 14.53 13.43 -2.23
N LEU A 19 13.83 13.17 -3.33
CA LEU A 19 12.81 12.13 -3.48
C LEU A 19 13.18 11.26 -4.69
N ASN A 20 13.23 9.95 -4.46
CA ASN A 20 13.32 8.93 -5.49
C ASN A 20 12.07 8.05 -5.40
N SER A 21 11.19 8.14 -6.40
CA SER A 21 9.85 7.56 -6.38
C SER A 21 9.64 6.61 -7.56
N TYR A 22 9.10 5.42 -7.27
CA TYR A 22 8.66 4.47 -8.29
C TYR A 22 7.13 4.33 -8.25
N HIS A 23 6.48 4.63 -9.38
CA HIS A 23 5.03 4.65 -9.53
C HIS A 23 4.55 3.37 -10.21
N THR A 24 3.76 2.56 -9.50
CA THR A 24 3.10 1.39 -10.09
C THR A 24 1.98 1.81 -11.05
N PHE A 25 1.19 2.81 -10.66
CA PHE A 25 0.11 3.40 -11.45
C PHE A 25 0.44 4.83 -11.85
N SER A 26 -0.29 5.36 -12.83
CA SER A 26 -0.11 6.70 -13.39
C SER A 26 -0.29 7.75 -12.31
N PHE A 27 0.74 8.58 -12.09
CA PHE A 27 0.79 9.52 -11.00
C PHE A 27 1.64 10.74 -11.37
N ALA A 28 1.21 11.92 -10.93
CA ALA A 28 1.83 13.20 -11.28
C ALA A 28 2.09 13.31 -12.80
N ASN A 29 3.35 13.47 -13.21
CA ASN A 29 3.73 13.60 -14.61
C ASN A 29 3.93 12.25 -15.33
N TYR A 30 3.95 11.14 -14.59
CA TYR A 30 4.00 9.81 -15.17
C TYR A 30 2.60 9.36 -15.59
N HIS A 31 2.44 9.06 -16.88
CA HIS A 31 1.18 8.58 -17.44
C HIS A 31 1.39 7.33 -18.29
N ASN A 32 0.73 6.25 -17.90
CA ASN A 32 0.60 5.02 -18.66
C ASN A 32 -0.89 4.61 -18.71
N PRO A 33 -1.55 4.66 -19.89
CA PRO A 33 -2.97 4.37 -20.02
C PRO A 33 -3.35 2.94 -19.60
N GLU A 34 -2.41 1.99 -19.59
CA GLU A 34 -2.64 0.61 -19.14
C GLU A 34 -2.48 0.45 -17.62
N ARG A 35 -2.00 1.49 -16.92
CA ARG A 35 -1.76 1.48 -15.47
C ARG A 35 -2.37 2.69 -14.81
N ILE A 36 -3.66 2.94 -15.01
CA ILE A 36 -4.34 4.07 -14.35
C ILE A 36 -4.68 3.72 -12.90
N HIS A 37 -5.16 2.51 -12.65
CA HIS A 37 -5.52 1.94 -11.34
C HIS A 37 -5.70 0.42 -11.48
N PHE A 38 -5.89 -0.29 -10.36
CA PHE A 38 -6.37 -1.68 -10.32
C PHE A 38 -7.62 -1.73 -9.43
N GLY A 39 -8.81 -1.87 -10.02
CA GLY A 39 -10.05 -1.64 -9.28
C GLY A 39 -10.01 -0.29 -8.55
N ALA A 40 -10.42 -0.26 -7.28
CA ALA A 40 -10.35 0.93 -6.45
C ALA A 40 -8.92 1.36 -6.03
N LEU A 41 -7.88 0.55 -6.25
CA LEU A 41 -6.48 0.89 -5.93
C LEU A 41 -5.92 1.86 -6.97
N ARG A 42 -5.79 3.14 -6.59
CA ARG A 42 -5.45 4.24 -7.49
C ARG A 42 -3.96 4.57 -7.52
N VAL A 43 -3.27 4.51 -6.38
CA VAL A 43 -1.83 4.83 -6.28
C VAL A 43 -1.14 3.75 -5.47
N LEU A 44 0.07 3.38 -5.91
CA LEU A 44 1.02 2.58 -5.16
C LEU A 44 2.41 3.09 -5.55
N ASN A 45 2.91 4.03 -4.75
CA ASN A 45 4.25 4.59 -4.88
C ASN A 45 5.20 3.93 -3.87
N ASP A 46 6.42 3.67 -4.31
CA ASP A 46 7.53 3.18 -3.50
C ASP A 46 8.57 4.29 -3.43
N ASP A 47 8.53 5.02 -2.32
CA ASP A 47 9.20 6.31 -2.15
C ASP A 47 10.41 6.17 -1.24
N THR A 48 11.52 6.78 -1.66
CA THR A 48 12.71 7.00 -0.82
C THR A 48 12.93 8.50 -0.67
N VAL A 49 12.93 8.98 0.57
CA VAL A 49 13.06 10.41 0.89
C VAL A 49 14.32 10.63 1.73
N ALA A 50 15.14 11.59 1.28
CA ALA A 50 16.37 11.99 1.95
C ALA A 50 16.13 12.55 3.37
N GLY A 51 17.17 12.56 4.19
CA GLY A 51 17.10 13.02 5.58
C GLY A 51 16.55 14.45 5.72
N GLY A 52 15.56 14.63 6.60
CA GLY A 52 14.91 15.91 6.91
C GLY A 52 14.09 16.53 5.78
N MET A 53 14.04 15.88 4.61
CA MET A 53 13.27 16.33 3.45
C MET A 53 11.87 15.73 3.47
N GLY A 54 10.98 16.24 2.63
CA GLY A 54 9.59 15.80 2.64
C GLY A 54 8.68 16.57 1.72
N PHE A 55 7.43 16.17 1.73
CA PHE A 55 6.33 16.79 1.02
C PHE A 55 5.78 17.92 1.86
N GLY A 56 5.91 19.15 1.35
CA GLY A 56 5.28 20.33 1.96
C GLY A 56 3.76 20.22 1.99
N THR A 57 3.11 21.15 2.71
CA THR A 57 1.64 21.13 2.87
C THR A 57 0.92 21.15 1.53
N HIS A 58 0.11 20.12 1.27
CA HIS A 58 -0.68 19.97 0.04
C HIS A 58 -2.08 19.38 0.35
N PRO A 59 -3.09 19.66 -0.50
CA PRO A 59 -4.45 19.19 -0.29
C PRO A 59 -4.69 17.77 -0.84
N HIS A 60 -5.60 17.05 -0.20
CA HIS A 60 -6.30 15.87 -0.73
C HIS A 60 -7.81 15.99 -0.48
N GLU A 61 -8.61 15.35 -1.33
CA GLU A 61 -10.08 15.30 -1.19
C GLU A 61 -10.58 13.96 -1.73
N ASN A 62 -11.58 13.35 -1.07
CA ASN A 62 -12.21 12.09 -1.47
C ASN A 62 -11.22 10.96 -1.84
N MET A 63 -10.22 10.74 -0.99
CA MET A 63 -9.23 9.69 -1.16
C MET A 63 -8.91 9.05 0.19
N GLU A 64 -8.81 7.73 0.21
CA GLU A 64 -8.27 6.98 1.34
C GLU A 64 -6.77 6.77 1.12
N ILE A 65 -5.96 7.25 2.06
CA ILE A 65 -4.50 7.30 1.95
C ILE A 65 -3.89 6.41 3.03
N VAL A 66 -3.02 5.49 2.62
CA VAL A 66 -2.33 4.55 3.49
C VAL A 66 -0.83 4.72 3.34
N SER A 67 -0.14 4.92 4.46
CA SER A 67 1.32 5.06 4.53
C SER A 67 1.92 3.87 5.30
N ILE A 68 2.87 3.17 4.68
CA ILE A 68 3.57 2.02 5.29
C ILE A 68 5.08 2.21 5.20
N PRO A 69 5.76 2.66 6.27
CA PRO A 69 7.22 2.75 6.30
C PRO A 69 7.90 1.38 6.26
N LEU A 70 8.80 1.20 5.31
CA LEU A 70 9.65 0.02 5.15
C LEU A 70 11.01 0.21 5.84
N LYS A 71 11.46 1.46 6.01
CA LYS A 71 12.68 1.87 6.70
C LYS A 71 12.52 3.30 7.22
N GLY A 72 13.08 3.60 8.38
CA GLY A 72 13.07 4.96 8.94
C GLY A 72 11.72 5.34 9.53
N ALA A 73 11.42 6.64 9.55
CA ALA A 73 10.17 7.18 10.10
C ALA A 73 9.71 8.44 9.35
N LEU A 74 8.39 8.58 9.19
CA LEU A 74 7.73 9.75 8.63
C LEU A 74 7.09 10.58 9.75
N GLU A 75 7.31 11.88 9.75
CA GLU A 75 6.53 12.83 10.54
C GLU A 75 5.37 13.33 9.69
N HIS A 76 4.15 13.09 10.16
CA HIS A 76 2.91 13.55 9.57
C HIS A 76 2.38 14.76 10.32
N LYS A 77 1.81 15.71 9.58
CA LYS A 77 1.02 16.81 10.14
C LYS A 77 -0.13 17.17 9.21
N ASP A 78 -1.32 17.36 9.77
CA ASP A 78 -2.51 17.75 8.99
C ASP A 78 -3.28 18.95 9.55
N SER A 79 -4.26 19.41 8.77
CA SER A 79 -5.16 20.50 9.11
C SER A 79 -6.23 20.16 10.15
N MET A 80 -6.39 18.88 10.52
CA MET A 80 -7.24 18.45 11.63
C MET A 80 -6.53 18.63 12.97
N GLY A 81 -5.22 18.93 12.94
CA GLY A 81 -4.39 19.16 14.12
C GLY A 81 -3.60 17.91 14.55
N ASN A 82 -3.67 16.81 13.79
CA ASN A 82 -2.88 15.63 14.11
C ASN A 82 -1.41 15.88 13.78
N ILE A 83 -0.54 15.42 14.67
CA ILE A 83 0.90 15.36 14.47
C ILE A 83 1.33 13.98 14.95
N GLY A 84 1.94 13.19 14.07
CA GLY A 84 2.30 11.80 14.35
C GLY A 84 3.65 11.46 13.75
N VAL A 85 4.32 10.46 14.34
CA VAL A 85 5.49 9.83 13.73
C VAL A 85 5.11 8.39 13.39
N ILE A 86 5.20 8.06 12.10
CA ILE A 86 4.89 6.75 11.53
C ILE A 86 6.23 6.03 11.32
N ASN A 87 6.54 5.07 12.16
CA ASN A 87 7.79 4.33 12.14
C ASN A 87 7.69 3.08 11.26
N LYS A 88 8.83 2.48 10.93
CA LYS A 88 8.84 1.09 10.43
C LYS A 88 8.10 0.18 11.43
N GLY A 89 7.14 -0.59 10.93
CA GLY A 89 6.26 -1.44 11.73
C GLY A 89 4.90 -0.80 12.03
N ASP A 90 4.76 0.50 11.79
CA ASP A 90 3.47 1.18 11.83
C ASP A 90 2.79 1.12 10.46
N ILE A 91 1.46 1.23 10.50
CA ILE A 91 0.63 1.55 9.35
C ILE A 91 -0.25 2.73 9.73
N GLN A 92 -0.37 3.68 8.82
CA GLN A 92 -1.17 4.89 9.01
C GLN A 92 -2.21 4.98 7.91
N VAL A 93 -3.42 5.40 8.30
CA VAL A 93 -4.54 5.61 7.39
C VAL A 93 -5.10 7.01 7.58
N MET A 94 -5.40 7.70 6.48
CA MET A 94 -6.09 8.97 6.47
C MET A 94 -7.20 8.96 5.43
N SER A 95 -8.42 9.30 5.84
CA SER A 95 -9.52 9.59 4.92
C SER A 95 -9.54 11.08 4.66
N ALA A 96 -9.32 11.50 3.42
CA ALA A 96 -9.31 12.92 3.08
C ALA A 96 -10.71 13.56 3.09
N GLY A 97 -11.76 12.76 2.81
CA GLY A 97 -13.15 13.19 2.98
C GLY A 97 -13.49 14.50 2.25
N THR A 98 -14.13 15.43 2.96
CA THR A 98 -14.44 16.80 2.49
C THR A 98 -13.22 17.68 2.20
N GLY A 99 -12.01 17.21 2.51
CA GLY A 99 -10.76 17.91 2.25
C GLY A 99 -9.84 17.91 3.47
N VAL A 100 -8.56 17.63 3.24
CA VAL A 100 -7.49 17.74 4.25
C VAL A 100 -6.25 18.35 3.62
N TYR A 101 -5.57 19.23 4.34
CA TYR A 101 -4.21 19.65 4.00
C TYR A 101 -3.25 18.92 4.90
N HIS A 102 -2.19 18.34 4.32
CA HIS A 102 -1.20 17.62 5.12
C HIS A 102 0.22 17.74 4.55
N SER A 103 1.20 17.42 5.37
CA SER A 103 2.61 17.37 5.02
C SER A 103 3.27 16.17 5.67
N GLU A 104 4.21 15.57 4.96
CA GLU A 104 4.93 14.37 5.38
C GLU A 104 6.43 14.60 5.20
N TYR A 105 7.18 14.53 6.30
CA TYR A 105 8.64 14.73 6.29
C TYR A 105 9.35 13.50 6.82
N ASN A 106 10.54 13.23 6.30
CA ASN A 106 11.44 12.28 6.94
C ASN A 106 11.83 12.83 8.31
N LYS A 107 11.48 12.09 9.36
CA LYS A 107 11.73 12.48 10.75
C LYS A 107 13.23 12.56 11.07
N ASN A 108 14.02 11.70 10.43
CA ASN A 108 15.47 11.61 10.62
C ASN A 108 16.18 12.59 9.69
N LYS A 109 17.17 13.32 10.20
CA LYS A 109 17.93 14.30 9.41
C LYS A 109 19.09 13.71 8.62
N ASP A 110 19.62 12.57 9.09
CA ASP A 110 20.87 11.99 8.59
C ASP A 110 20.66 10.62 7.92
N GLU A 111 19.42 10.12 7.88
CA GLU A 111 19.07 8.82 7.30
C GLU A 111 17.87 8.96 6.36
N GLU A 112 17.84 8.15 5.31
CA GLU A 112 16.68 8.04 4.41
C GLU A 112 15.50 7.32 5.08
N VAL A 113 14.28 7.68 4.68
CA VAL A 113 13.06 6.92 4.93
C VAL A 113 12.63 6.26 3.64
N LYS A 114 12.14 5.03 3.72
CA LYS A 114 11.51 4.30 2.60
C LYS A 114 10.12 3.89 3.01
N PHE A 115 9.13 4.13 2.15
CA PHE A 115 7.75 3.82 2.48
C PHE A 115 6.91 3.59 1.23
N LEU A 116 5.79 2.91 1.43
CA LEU A 116 4.74 2.83 0.43
C LEU A 116 3.69 3.91 0.70
N GLN A 117 3.31 4.62 -0.35
CA GLN A 117 2.20 5.56 -0.37
C GLN A 117 1.10 4.98 -1.26
N ILE A 118 -0.01 4.59 -0.64
CA ILE A 118 -1.08 3.81 -1.27
C ILE A 118 -2.37 4.60 -1.21
N TRP A 119 -3.03 4.79 -2.35
CA TRP A 119 -4.31 5.48 -2.40
C TRP A 119 -5.42 4.57 -2.92
N VAL A 120 -6.55 4.61 -2.24
CA VAL A 120 -7.75 3.84 -2.59
C VAL A 120 -8.92 4.81 -2.76
N PHE A 121 -9.66 4.65 -3.86
CA PHE A 121 -10.91 5.38 -4.05
C PHE A 121 -11.93 4.97 -2.96
N PRO A 122 -12.54 5.93 -2.25
CA PRO A 122 -13.56 5.60 -1.28
C PRO A 122 -14.88 5.20 -1.98
N ASP A 123 -15.67 4.36 -1.32
CA ASP A 123 -17.04 4.02 -1.70
C ASP A 123 -18.01 5.20 -1.56
N LYS A 124 -17.63 6.18 -0.72
CA LYS A 124 -18.43 7.36 -0.42
C LYS A 124 -17.58 8.63 -0.43
N ARG A 125 -18.06 9.63 -1.17
CA ARG A 125 -17.49 10.97 -1.20
C ARG A 125 -18.04 11.86 -0.09
N GLY A 126 -17.27 12.86 0.31
CA GLY A 126 -17.67 13.87 1.31
C GLY A 126 -17.86 13.30 2.71
N VAL A 127 -17.17 12.21 3.04
CA VAL A 127 -17.07 11.71 4.41
C VAL A 127 -16.29 12.68 5.30
N GLU A 128 -16.46 12.57 6.61
CA GLU A 128 -15.69 13.37 7.56
C GLU A 128 -14.20 12.98 7.46
N PRO A 129 -13.27 13.95 7.33
CA PRO A 129 -11.85 13.66 7.35
C PRO A 129 -11.45 12.97 8.65
N ARG A 130 -10.59 11.96 8.57
CA ARG A 130 -10.09 11.24 9.74
C ARG A 130 -8.66 10.76 9.55
N TYR A 131 -8.02 10.48 10.66
CA TYR A 131 -6.66 9.96 10.75
C TYR A 131 -6.62 8.85 11.80
N ASP A 132 -5.90 7.78 11.51
CA ASP A 132 -5.62 6.71 12.46
C ASP A 132 -4.27 6.05 12.16
N GLN A 133 -3.63 5.48 13.17
CA GLN A 133 -2.34 4.80 13.07
C GLN A 133 -2.26 3.63 14.06
N MET A 134 -1.66 2.53 13.63
CA MET A 134 -1.44 1.36 14.46
C MET A 134 0.00 0.84 14.31
N THR A 135 0.61 0.48 15.43
CA THR A 135 1.86 -0.30 15.44
C THR A 135 1.52 -1.78 15.34
N LEU A 136 2.10 -2.46 14.35
CA LEU A 136 1.89 -3.87 14.12
C LEU A 136 2.95 -4.69 14.86
N ASN A 137 2.56 -5.86 15.35
CA ASN A 137 3.51 -6.87 15.82
C ASN A 137 4.04 -7.68 14.62
N ASP A 138 5.36 -7.65 14.40
CA ASP A 138 6.02 -8.39 13.30
C ASP A 138 5.80 -9.90 13.39
N ASP A 139 5.68 -10.45 14.60
CA ASP A 139 5.51 -11.89 14.81
C ASP A 139 4.15 -12.39 14.34
N ASP A 140 3.13 -11.52 14.33
CA ASP A 140 1.76 -11.87 13.92
C ASP A 140 1.65 -12.20 12.42
N ARG A 141 2.68 -11.87 11.63
CA ARG A 141 2.75 -12.11 10.17
C ARG A 141 3.79 -13.15 9.77
N HIS A 142 4.43 -13.85 10.72
CA HIS A 142 5.38 -14.91 10.38
C HIS A 142 4.67 -16.16 9.84
N ASN A 143 5.02 -16.58 8.63
CA ASN A 143 4.43 -17.73 7.92
C ASN A 143 2.90 -17.71 7.86
N THR A 144 2.32 -16.50 7.83
CA THR A 144 0.89 -16.25 7.74
C THR A 144 0.65 -14.87 7.10
N LEU A 145 -0.61 -14.54 6.85
CA LEU A 145 -1.04 -13.22 6.38
C LEU A 145 -1.77 -12.50 7.52
N GLN A 146 -1.15 -11.44 8.05
CA GLN A 146 -1.78 -10.58 9.05
C GLN A 146 -2.68 -9.56 8.36
N GLU A 147 -3.97 -9.55 8.71
CA GLU A 147 -4.90 -8.49 8.31
C GLU A 147 -4.50 -7.19 9.02
N VAL A 148 -4.26 -6.12 8.25
CA VAL A 148 -3.85 -4.81 8.77
C VAL A 148 -4.87 -3.71 8.48
N ILE A 149 -5.69 -3.90 7.45
CA ILE A 149 -6.84 -3.05 7.14
C ILE A 149 -8.01 -3.96 6.75
N SER A 150 -9.19 -3.70 7.28
CA SER A 150 -10.44 -4.30 6.81
C SER A 150 -11.62 -3.32 6.89
N PRO A 151 -12.74 -3.59 6.21
CA PRO A 151 -13.91 -2.72 6.26
C PRO A 151 -14.59 -2.77 7.64
N GLY A 152 -15.13 -1.63 8.04
CA GLY A 152 -15.88 -1.49 9.29
C GLY A 152 -15.06 -0.91 10.43
N PHE A 153 -15.75 -0.40 11.43
CA PHE A 153 -15.18 0.45 12.47
C PHE A 153 -14.61 -0.32 13.69
N ASP A 154 -14.84 -1.62 13.76
CA ASP A 154 -14.71 -2.38 15.01
C ASP A 154 -13.39 -3.19 15.12
N LYS A 155 -12.58 -3.27 14.06
CA LYS A 155 -11.37 -4.11 14.01
C LYS A 155 -10.17 -3.35 13.43
N GLY A 156 -9.54 -2.53 14.26
CA GLY A 156 -8.29 -1.85 13.91
C GLY A 156 -8.46 -0.78 12.83
N LEU A 157 -7.53 -0.71 11.88
CA LEU A 157 -7.55 0.28 10.82
C LEU A 157 -8.52 -0.12 9.71
N TRP A 158 -9.22 0.86 9.16
CA TRP A 158 -10.24 0.66 8.14
C TRP A 158 -10.15 1.74 7.08
N LEU A 159 -10.87 1.57 5.96
CA LEU A 159 -11.04 2.57 4.90
C LEU A 159 -12.55 2.73 4.63
N HIS A 160 -12.96 3.88 4.10
CA HIS A 160 -14.28 4.01 3.46
C HIS A 160 -14.31 3.25 2.13
N GLN A 161 -14.06 1.94 2.15
CA GLN A 161 -14.10 1.06 0.99
C GLN A 161 -14.18 -0.40 1.47
N ASP A 162 -14.77 -1.27 0.66
CA ASP A 162 -14.73 -2.72 0.83
C ASP A 162 -13.35 -3.30 0.47
N ALA A 163 -12.31 -2.86 1.18
CA ALA A 163 -10.91 -3.22 0.95
C ALA A 163 -10.28 -3.92 2.16
N TRP A 164 -9.44 -4.92 1.89
CA TRP A 164 -8.67 -5.64 2.90
C TRP A 164 -7.20 -5.66 2.55
N PHE A 165 -6.34 -5.24 3.47
CA PHE A 165 -4.89 -5.29 3.27
C PHE A 165 -4.27 -6.30 4.21
N TYR A 166 -3.30 -7.06 3.70
CA TYR A 166 -2.56 -8.04 4.48
C TYR A 166 -1.06 -7.88 4.28
N LEU A 167 -0.30 -8.02 5.37
CA LEU A 167 1.15 -8.16 5.34
C LEU A 167 1.53 -9.60 5.68
N GLY A 168 2.46 -10.18 4.92
CA GLY A 168 3.00 -11.50 5.18
C GLY A 168 4.52 -11.48 5.21
N LYS A 169 5.10 -12.24 6.15
CA LYS A 169 6.53 -12.55 6.22
C LYS A 169 6.70 -14.06 6.17
N LEU A 170 7.05 -14.57 4.99
CA LEU A 170 6.99 -15.98 4.65
C LEU A 170 8.41 -16.52 4.54
N ASP A 171 8.69 -17.61 5.23
CA ASP A 171 9.94 -18.35 5.05
C ASP A 171 9.93 -19.07 3.71
N THR A 172 11.12 -19.41 3.21
CA THR A 172 11.29 -20.25 2.02
C THR A 172 10.42 -21.52 2.08
N ASP A 173 9.78 -21.84 0.95
CA ASP A 173 8.83 -22.96 0.78
C ASP A 173 7.49 -22.82 1.52
N ASN A 174 7.29 -21.79 2.33
CA ASN A 174 5.98 -21.52 2.92
C ASN A 174 4.93 -21.25 1.83
N THR A 175 3.72 -21.75 2.05
CA THR A 175 2.60 -21.62 1.12
C THR A 175 1.40 -21.06 1.86
N GLN A 176 0.81 -19.99 1.34
CA GLN A 176 -0.42 -19.41 1.84
C GLN A 176 -1.53 -19.54 0.81
N GLU A 177 -2.70 -19.97 1.29
CA GLU A 177 -3.93 -19.96 0.51
C GLU A 177 -4.72 -18.71 0.88
N TYR A 178 -5.09 -17.92 -0.12
CA TYR A 178 -5.85 -16.70 0.06
C TYR A 178 -7.25 -16.86 -0.52
N HIS A 179 -8.26 -16.64 0.33
CA HIS A 179 -9.66 -16.62 -0.05
C HIS A 179 -10.14 -15.17 -0.09
N LEU A 180 -10.65 -14.75 -1.25
CA LEU A 180 -11.19 -13.41 -1.42
C LEU A 180 -12.40 -13.21 -0.50
N LYS A 181 -12.54 -12.00 0.05
CA LYS A 181 -13.66 -11.66 0.95
C LYS A 181 -14.92 -11.35 0.19
N LYS A 182 -14.80 -10.83 -1.05
CA LYS A 182 -15.92 -10.62 -1.98
C LYS A 182 -15.56 -11.12 -3.38
N ASP A 183 -16.54 -11.68 -4.07
CA ASP A 183 -16.45 -12.16 -5.45
C ASP A 183 -16.29 -11.02 -6.49
N THR A 184 -16.74 -9.81 -6.14
CA THR A 184 -16.56 -8.57 -6.90
C THR A 184 -15.18 -7.94 -6.75
N ASN A 185 -14.34 -8.46 -5.86
CA ASN A 185 -13.04 -7.91 -5.57
C ASN A 185 -11.94 -8.56 -6.43
N GLY A 186 -10.82 -7.85 -6.53
CA GLY A 186 -9.55 -8.39 -7.00
C GLY A 186 -8.48 -8.14 -5.95
N VAL A 187 -7.42 -8.94 -6.00
CA VAL A 187 -6.26 -8.80 -5.12
C VAL A 187 -5.07 -8.31 -5.93
N TYR A 188 -4.48 -7.21 -5.48
CA TYR A 188 -3.20 -6.74 -5.98
C TYR A 188 -2.10 -7.13 -4.99
N ILE A 189 -1.23 -8.05 -5.40
CA ILE A 189 -0.09 -8.52 -4.62
C ILE A 189 1.12 -7.68 -4.99
N PHE A 190 1.83 -7.15 -4.00
CA PHE A 190 3.09 -6.44 -4.17
C PHE A 190 4.19 -7.13 -3.36
N VAL A 191 5.26 -7.57 -4.04
CA VAL A 191 6.37 -8.25 -3.39
C VAL A 191 7.27 -7.21 -2.72
N LEU A 192 7.33 -7.21 -1.40
CA LEU A 192 8.18 -6.30 -0.66
C LEU A 192 9.64 -6.76 -0.73
N GLU A 193 9.89 -8.03 -0.44
CA GLU A 193 11.22 -8.63 -0.48
C GLU A 193 11.13 -10.08 -0.94
N GLY A 194 12.23 -10.62 -1.46
CA GLY A 194 12.30 -12.02 -1.88
C GLY A 194 11.61 -12.33 -3.21
N GLU A 195 11.23 -13.60 -3.39
CA GLU A 195 10.58 -14.12 -4.57
C GLU A 195 9.41 -15.02 -4.19
N ILE A 196 8.29 -14.88 -4.90
CA ILE A 196 7.10 -15.73 -4.72
C ILE A 196 6.61 -16.27 -6.06
N THR A 197 5.77 -17.30 -6.01
CA THR A 197 5.07 -17.85 -7.17
C THR A 197 3.57 -17.96 -6.87
N ILE A 198 2.74 -17.50 -7.81
CA ILE A 198 1.28 -17.66 -7.76
C ILE A 198 0.83 -18.36 -9.05
N GLY A 199 0.29 -19.58 -8.93
CA GLY A 199 0.10 -20.45 -10.10
C GLY A 199 1.43 -20.70 -10.82
N ASP A 200 1.50 -20.38 -12.12
CA ASP A 200 2.73 -20.45 -12.91
C ASP A 200 3.53 -19.14 -12.93
N GLN A 201 3.01 -18.07 -12.30
CA GLN A 201 3.63 -16.75 -12.35
C GLN A 201 4.67 -16.59 -11.24
N LYS A 202 5.94 -16.49 -11.62
CA LYS A 202 7.03 -16.09 -10.73
C LYS A 202 7.09 -14.55 -10.61
N LEU A 203 7.20 -14.07 -9.37
CA LEU A 203 7.29 -12.65 -9.01
C LEU A 203 8.58 -12.41 -8.23
N HIS A 204 9.27 -11.32 -8.54
CA HIS A 204 10.46 -10.88 -7.82
C HIS A 204 10.15 -9.65 -6.97
N LYS A 205 11.10 -9.27 -6.12
CA LYS A 205 11.07 -8.02 -5.35
C LYS A 205 10.54 -6.84 -6.18
N ARG A 206 9.54 -6.16 -5.63
CA ARG A 206 8.82 -5.00 -6.20
C ARG A 206 8.02 -5.27 -7.48
N ASP A 207 7.85 -6.53 -7.89
CA ASP A 207 6.80 -6.87 -8.86
C ASP A 207 5.42 -6.71 -8.21
N GLY A 208 4.47 -6.21 -9.00
CA GLY A 208 3.04 -6.19 -8.67
C GLY A 208 2.28 -7.20 -9.53
N PHE A 209 1.29 -7.87 -8.96
CA PHE A 209 0.47 -8.85 -9.65
C PHE A 209 -1.00 -8.73 -9.22
N GLY A 210 -1.87 -8.37 -10.15
CA GLY A 210 -3.31 -8.31 -9.92
C GLY A 210 -3.98 -9.62 -10.31
N ILE A 211 -4.93 -10.09 -9.50
CA ILE A 211 -5.73 -11.30 -9.70
C ILE A 211 -7.20 -10.99 -9.41
N TRP A 212 -8.12 -11.41 -10.29
CA TRP A 212 -9.56 -11.25 -10.06
C TRP A 212 -10.36 -12.34 -10.79
N GLU A 213 -11.68 -12.38 -10.62
CA GLU A 213 -12.57 -13.45 -11.11
C GLU A 213 -12.10 -14.84 -10.63
N THR A 214 -11.83 -14.96 -9.33
CA THR A 214 -11.50 -16.20 -8.64
C THR A 214 -11.91 -16.06 -7.18
N ASP A 215 -12.30 -17.15 -6.54
CA ASP A 215 -12.61 -17.14 -5.10
C ASP A 215 -11.35 -17.35 -4.24
N ILE A 216 -10.32 -17.94 -4.87
CA ILE A 216 -9.15 -18.46 -4.17
C ILE A 216 -7.91 -18.43 -5.07
N PHE A 217 -6.74 -18.26 -4.47
CA PHE A 217 -5.45 -18.57 -5.08
C PHE A 217 -4.41 -18.96 -4.02
N THR A 218 -3.33 -19.59 -4.48
CA THR A 218 -2.23 -19.99 -3.62
C THR A 218 -0.98 -19.20 -3.97
N LEU A 219 -0.29 -18.67 -2.96
CA LEU A 219 1.03 -18.08 -3.10
C LEU A 219 2.07 -18.95 -2.39
N LYS A 220 3.19 -19.22 -3.06
CA LYS A 220 4.33 -19.94 -2.51
C LYS A 220 5.55 -19.02 -2.44
N ALA A 221 6.21 -18.97 -1.29
CA ALA A 221 7.49 -18.31 -1.13
C ALA A 221 8.62 -19.17 -1.72
N ASN A 222 9.34 -18.64 -2.71
CA ASN A 222 10.49 -19.31 -3.33
C ASN A 222 11.79 -19.03 -2.57
N THR A 223 11.83 -17.91 -1.86
CA THR A 223 12.83 -17.50 -0.87
C THR A 223 12.09 -16.97 0.34
N ASP A 224 12.81 -16.60 1.40
CA ASP A 224 12.24 -15.75 2.43
C ASP A 224 11.71 -14.48 1.75
N ALA A 225 10.44 -14.16 2.00
CA ALA A 225 9.70 -13.16 1.25
C ALA A 225 8.80 -12.33 2.17
N GLU A 226 8.71 -11.04 1.86
CA GLU A 226 7.72 -10.15 2.47
C GLU A 226 6.75 -9.70 1.38
N VAL A 227 5.45 -9.72 1.67
CA VAL A 227 4.39 -9.43 0.68
C VAL A 227 3.32 -8.52 1.28
N LEU A 228 2.77 -7.65 0.44
CA LEU A 228 1.57 -6.88 0.71
C LEU A 228 0.47 -7.33 -0.25
N LEU A 229 -0.66 -7.79 0.28
CA LEU A 229 -1.85 -8.10 -0.51
C LEU A 229 -2.88 -7.00 -0.27
N MET A 230 -3.43 -6.44 -1.35
CA MET A 230 -4.48 -5.41 -1.30
C MET A 230 -5.70 -5.93 -2.07
N GLU A 231 -6.68 -6.44 -1.35
CA GLU A 231 -7.98 -6.78 -1.91
C GLU A 231 -8.84 -5.53 -1.99
N VAL A 232 -9.34 -5.22 -3.19
CA VAL A 232 -10.15 -4.02 -3.47
C VAL A 232 -11.27 -4.36 -4.46
N PRO A 233 -12.39 -3.61 -4.48
CA PRO A 233 -13.43 -3.78 -5.50
C PRO A 233 -12.89 -3.50 -6.90
N MET A 234 -13.32 -4.31 -7.87
CA MET A 234 -12.92 -4.12 -9.27
C MET A 234 -13.77 -3.09 -10.00
N ASP A 235 -14.99 -2.86 -9.53
CA ASP A 235 -15.89 -1.82 -10.02
C ASP A 235 -15.70 -0.54 -9.18
N ILE A 236 -15.62 0.61 -9.84
CA ILE A 236 -15.36 1.94 -9.25
C ILE A 236 -16.49 2.91 -9.60
#